data_AF-A0A1H6FX56-F1
#
_entry.id   AF-A0A1H6FX56-F1
#
_cell.length_a   1.000
_cell.length_b   1.000
_cell.length_c   1.000
_cell.angle_alpha   90.00
_cell.angle_beta   90.00
_cell.angle_gamma   90.00
#
_symmetry.space_group_name_H-M   'P 1'
#
loop_
_entity.id
_entity.type
_entity.pdbx_description
1 polymer ?
#
loop_
_entity_poly.entity_id
_entity_poly.type
_entity_poly.pdbx_seq_one_letter_code
_entity_poly.pdbx_strand_id
1 'polypeptide(L)'
;MDWEAPLDGWYVFLAVSLVSIAVAGLVLGLPTGPPPDAPEAANAIEPVAASDSESSSSWEYDAETIVIDGSTLELANDHGTSHASVDYDAIVVPVSGSDRLENITHGVAFEDEYEAELADGDTHAVSEFLADAGDRYDENSGTELTATGELVTRQISVEPDSDSLDPLVETVEFETTTSEFGIGGASVTGIGTVTASYDGVAGNELELHVDGEYVGPDGESISDASASQLIPGRTGTLDVDIESSNINRPGSEPVDATLEFDDGETCERELGFDTTKTCTNSIPRTAAFDDDEPFVDYNTETDHYHVTLVSV
;
A
#
# COMPACT_ATOMS: atom_id res chain seq x y z
N MET A 1 62.98 70.20 16.28
CA MET A 1 61.65 69.67 15.92
C MET A 1 61.85 69.07 14.55
N ASP A 2 62.09 67.76 14.51
CA ASP A 2 62.32 66.98 13.29
C ASP A 2 61.15 66.02 13.20
N TRP A 3 60.13 66.37 12.43
CA TRP A 3 59.02 65.48 12.11
C TRP A 3 58.49 65.91 10.77
N GLU A 4 58.91 65.20 9.72
CA GLU A 4 58.15 64.91 8.48
C GLU A 4 59.15 64.32 7.49
N ALA A 5 59.50 63.05 7.69
CA ALA A 5 60.06 62.28 6.59
C ALA A 5 58.98 62.25 5.49
N PRO A 6 59.26 62.77 4.27
CA PRO A 6 58.32 62.59 3.18
C PRO A 6 58.21 61.09 2.96
N LEU A 7 57.05 60.51 3.30
CA LEU A 7 56.74 59.15 2.90
C LEU A 7 56.97 59.08 1.39
N ASP A 8 57.92 58.25 0.96
CA ASP A 8 58.28 58.11 -0.45
C ASP A 8 56.99 57.82 -1.23
N GLY A 9 56.72 58.57 -2.30
CA GLY A 9 55.44 58.54 -3.02
C GLY A 9 55.07 57.12 -3.50
N TRP A 10 56.09 56.26 -3.66
CA TRP A 10 55.93 54.85 -3.94
C TRP A 10 55.19 54.07 -2.84
N TYR A 11 55.49 54.30 -1.55
CA TYR A 11 54.80 53.62 -0.45
C TYR A 11 53.34 54.07 -0.32
N VAL A 12 53.07 55.35 -0.59
CA VAL A 12 51.69 55.88 -0.60
C VAL A 12 50.89 55.25 -1.74
N PHE A 13 51.47 55.16 -2.94
CA PHE A 13 50.83 54.50 -4.08
C PHE A 13 50.53 53.02 -3.80
N LEU A 14 51.46 52.29 -3.19
CA LEU A 14 51.29 50.88 -2.82
C LEU A 14 50.19 50.70 -1.77
N ALA A 15 50.19 51.53 -0.72
CA ALA A 15 49.16 51.52 0.32
C ALA A 15 47.77 51.81 -0.23
N VAL A 16 47.62 52.83 -1.09
CA VAL A 16 46.35 53.17 -1.74
C VAL A 16 45.89 52.03 -2.64
N SER A 17 46.78 51.42 -3.42
CA SER A 17 46.44 50.30 -4.29
C SER A 17 45.91 49.10 -3.51
N LEU A 18 46.55 48.74 -2.38
CA LEU A 18 46.09 47.67 -1.50
C LEU A 18 44.72 47.99 -0.88
N VAL A 19 44.51 49.22 -0.43
CA VAL A 19 43.21 49.66 0.09
C VAL A 19 42.13 49.63 -0.99
N SER A 20 42.43 50.08 -2.21
CA SER A 20 41.49 50.02 -3.33
C SER A 20 41.13 48.59 -3.72
N ILE A 21 42.09 47.66 -3.74
CA ILE A 21 41.81 46.24 -3.97
C ILE A 21 40.95 45.66 -2.83
N ALA A 22 41.25 46.01 -1.58
CA ALA A 22 40.45 45.56 -0.43
C ALA A 22 39.01 46.10 -0.47
N VAL A 23 38.83 47.38 -0.80
CA VAL A 23 37.50 47.99 -0.95
C VAL A 23 36.76 47.41 -2.16
N ALA A 24 37.44 47.20 -3.29
CA ALA A 24 36.84 46.56 -4.46
C ALA A 24 36.41 45.12 -4.14
N GLY A 25 37.22 44.36 -3.41
CA GLY A 25 36.86 43.02 -2.94
C GLY A 25 35.63 43.03 -2.03
N LEU A 26 35.53 44.01 -1.12
CA LEU A 26 34.34 44.19 -0.30
C LEU A 26 33.10 44.53 -1.13
N VAL A 27 33.20 45.45 -2.09
CA VAL A 27 32.06 45.84 -2.94
C VAL A 27 31.61 44.69 -3.83
N LEU A 28 32.54 43.89 -4.37
CA LEU A 28 32.22 42.73 -5.20
C LEU A 28 31.69 41.54 -4.40
N GLY A 29 31.92 41.49 -3.09
CA GLY A 29 31.40 40.45 -2.20
C GLY A 29 30.06 40.78 -1.54
N LEU A 30 29.46 41.94 -1.83
CA LEU A 30 28.13 42.27 -1.33
C LEU A 30 27.05 41.53 -2.14
N PRO A 31 25.98 41.03 -1.49
CA PRO A 31 24.86 40.40 -2.18
C PRO A 31 24.30 41.36 -3.24
N THR A 32 24.08 40.84 -4.45
CA THR A 32 23.53 41.65 -5.56
C THR A 32 22.00 41.60 -5.63
N GLY A 33 21.37 40.76 -4.80
CA GLY A 33 19.93 40.66 -4.58
C GLY A 33 19.60 40.34 -3.12
N PRO A 34 18.30 40.26 -2.78
CA PRO A 34 17.86 39.77 -1.48
C PRO A 34 17.97 38.23 -1.38
N PRO A 35 18.08 37.67 -0.17
CA PRO A 35 17.85 36.23 0.04
C PRO A 35 16.39 35.86 -0.30
N PRO A 36 16.08 34.57 -0.50
CA PRO A 36 14.73 34.11 -0.79
C PRO A 36 13.77 34.33 0.38
N ASP A 37 12.46 34.43 0.08
CA ASP A 37 11.41 34.70 1.07
C ASP A 37 10.77 33.40 1.59
N ALA A 38 11.51 32.66 2.43
CA ALA A 38 11.00 31.44 3.06
C ALA A 38 9.68 31.65 3.86
N PRO A 39 9.47 32.78 4.58
CA PRO A 39 8.17 33.06 5.21
C PRO A 39 6.99 33.09 4.22
N GLU A 40 7.18 33.61 3.01
CA GLU A 40 6.12 33.60 2.00
C GLU A 40 5.85 32.19 1.46
N ALA A 41 6.89 31.35 1.33
CA ALA A 41 6.73 29.93 1.03
C ALA A 41 5.86 29.22 2.09
N ALA A 42 6.14 29.46 3.38
CA ALA A 42 5.33 28.92 4.47
C ALA A 42 3.88 29.43 4.40
N ASN A 43 3.66 30.73 4.17
CA ASN A 43 2.32 31.31 4.01
C ASN A 43 1.56 30.73 2.80
N ALA A 44 2.25 30.21 1.79
CA ALA A 44 1.62 29.55 0.65
C ALA A 44 1.19 28.11 0.98
N ILE A 45 1.93 27.41 1.84
CA ILE A 45 1.66 26.03 2.28
C ILE A 45 0.60 25.99 3.38
N GLU A 46 0.72 26.83 4.41
CA GLU A 46 -0.11 26.79 5.63
C GLU A 46 -1.63 26.74 5.36
N PRO A 47 -2.21 27.58 4.48
CA PRO A 47 -3.66 27.56 4.24
C PRO A 47 -4.13 26.29 3.52
N VAL A 48 -3.23 25.63 2.78
CA VAL A 48 -3.52 24.37 2.08
C VAL A 48 -3.43 23.22 3.06
N ALA A 49 -2.37 23.16 3.86
CA ALA A 49 -2.16 22.12 4.86
C ALA A 49 -3.21 22.14 5.99
N ALA A 50 -3.72 23.33 6.34
CA ALA A 50 -4.78 23.50 7.33
C ALA A 50 -6.20 23.33 6.77
N SER A 51 -6.36 22.93 5.51
CA SER A 51 -7.68 22.72 4.92
C SER A 51 -8.26 21.38 5.37
N ASP A 52 -9.59 21.29 5.50
CA ASP A 52 -10.31 20.02 5.70
C ASP A 52 -10.81 19.45 4.35
N SER A 53 -10.32 19.97 3.23
CA SER A 53 -10.84 19.70 1.89
C SER A 53 -9.73 19.88 0.87
N GLU A 54 -9.86 19.24 -0.28
CA GLU A 54 -8.90 19.43 -1.37
C GLU A 54 -8.69 20.92 -1.68
N SER A 55 -7.43 21.33 -1.59
CA SER A 55 -7.02 22.71 -1.75
C SER A 55 -5.63 22.77 -2.38
N SER A 56 -5.32 23.86 -3.07
CA SER A 56 -4.04 24.02 -3.73
C SER A 56 -3.60 25.47 -3.74
N SER A 57 -2.28 25.68 -3.68
CA SER A 57 -1.65 26.98 -3.78
C SER A 57 -0.41 26.88 -4.67
N SER A 58 -0.09 27.97 -5.35
CA SER A 58 1.16 28.10 -6.12
C SER A 58 1.82 29.43 -5.80
N TRP A 59 3.14 29.43 -5.71
CA TRP A 59 3.92 30.62 -5.42
C TRP A 59 5.25 30.61 -6.20
N GLU A 60 5.49 31.66 -6.98
CA GLU A 60 6.75 31.86 -7.69
C GLU A 60 7.83 32.35 -6.72
N TYR A 61 9.03 31.78 -6.80
CA TYR A 61 10.13 32.09 -5.90
C TYR A 61 11.50 32.14 -6.58
N ASP A 62 12.43 32.87 -5.95
CA ASP A 62 13.79 33.09 -6.46
C ASP A 62 14.78 32.40 -5.50
N ALA A 63 14.80 31.07 -5.56
CA ALA A 63 15.80 30.24 -4.89
C ALA A 63 16.36 29.21 -5.87
N GLU A 64 17.58 28.74 -5.61
CA GLU A 64 18.24 27.68 -6.37
C GLU A 64 18.06 26.32 -5.70
N THR A 65 17.96 26.30 -4.38
CA THR A 65 17.72 25.08 -3.61
C THR A 65 16.71 25.30 -2.50
N ILE A 66 16.02 24.22 -2.15
CA ILE A 66 15.07 24.16 -1.04
C ILE A 66 15.30 22.89 -0.23
N VAL A 67 15.23 22.99 1.09
CA VAL A 67 15.17 21.86 2.02
C VAL A 67 13.84 21.95 2.74
N ILE A 68 13.09 20.86 2.71
CA ILE A 68 11.83 20.70 3.44
C ILE A 68 12.03 19.57 4.42
N ASP A 69 11.93 19.85 5.72
CA ASP A 69 12.06 18.84 6.79
C ASP A 69 10.80 18.91 7.67
N GLY A 70 9.83 18.05 7.34
CA GLY A 70 8.50 18.03 7.94
C GLY A 70 7.78 19.37 7.80
N SER A 71 7.80 20.17 8.87
CA SER A 71 7.17 21.50 8.94
C SER A 71 8.17 22.66 8.78
N THR A 72 9.44 22.40 8.49
CA THR A 72 10.46 23.45 8.32
C THR A 72 10.93 23.58 6.88
N LEU A 73 11.25 24.81 6.48
CA LEU A 73 11.67 25.18 5.14
C LEU A 73 12.98 25.97 5.21
N GLU A 74 13.94 25.62 4.37
CA GLU A 74 15.14 26.41 4.10
C GLU A 74 15.23 26.66 2.59
N LEU A 75 15.33 27.93 2.19
CA LEU A 75 15.54 28.32 0.80
C LEU A 75 16.91 28.98 0.68
N ALA A 76 17.63 28.71 -0.40
CA ALA A 76 18.94 29.29 -0.66
C ALA A 76 19.07 29.81 -2.10
N ASN A 77 19.71 30.96 -2.24
CA ASN A 77 20.20 31.50 -3.51
C ASN A 77 21.64 32.03 -3.38
N ASP A 78 22.21 32.50 -4.50
CA ASP A 78 23.50 33.18 -4.57
C ASP A 78 23.62 34.40 -3.62
N HIS A 79 22.51 34.92 -3.11
CA HIS A 79 22.44 36.10 -2.23
C HIS A 79 22.23 35.76 -0.75
N GLY A 80 21.89 34.52 -0.41
CA GLY A 80 21.82 34.05 0.98
C GLY A 80 20.82 32.92 1.21
N THR A 81 20.66 32.55 2.47
CA THR A 81 19.69 31.54 2.93
C THR A 81 18.61 32.18 3.79
N SER A 82 17.42 31.62 3.77
CA SER A 82 16.28 32.01 4.59
C SER A 82 15.55 30.77 5.10
N HIS A 83 14.98 30.87 6.29
CA HIS A 83 14.27 29.74 6.90
C HIS A 83 12.89 30.17 7.39
N ALA A 84 11.95 29.24 7.36
CA ALA A 84 10.62 29.39 7.92
C ALA A 84 10.10 28.05 8.47
N SER A 85 9.01 28.10 9.22
CA SER A 85 8.28 26.93 9.67
C SER A 85 6.81 27.13 9.34
N VAL A 86 6.19 26.07 8.81
CA VAL A 86 4.74 25.87 8.76
C VAL A 86 4.28 25.49 10.18
N ASP A 87 2.98 25.60 10.48
CA ASP A 87 2.42 25.13 11.75
C ASP A 87 2.87 23.69 12.08
N TYR A 88 3.11 23.39 13.36
CA TYR A 88 3.76 22.15 13.78
C TYR A 88 2.94 20.89 13.48
N ASP A 89 1.63 21.04 13.34
CA ASP A 89 0.71 19.94 13.01
C ASP A 89 0.63 19.67 11.49
N ALA A 90 1.19 20.56 10.65
CA ALA A 90 1.21 20.43 9.20
C ALA A 90 2.56 19.87 8.71
N ILE A 91 2.62 18.55 8.53
CA ILE A 91 3.76 17.86 7.92
C ILE A 91 3.47 17.67 6.43
N VAL A 92 4.44 18.03 5.57
CA VAL A 92 4.28 17.98 4.12
C VAL A 92 5.24 16.99 3.46
N VAL A 93 4.83 16.45 2.32
CA VAL A 93 5.62 15.48 1.54
C VAL A 93 6.24 16.19 0.33
N PRO A 94 7.58 16.31 0.25
CA PRO A 94 8.25 16.82 -0.94
C PRO A 94 8.25 15.75 -2.03
N VAL A 95 7.60 16.02 -3.17
CA VAL A 95 7.32 14.99 -4.19
C VAL A 95 8.33 14.92 -5.33
N SER A 96 9.41 15.72 -5.28
CA SER A 96 10.41 15.80 -6.35
C SER A 96 10.92 14.42 -6.79
N GLY A 97 10.91 14.18 -8.09
CA GLY A 97 11.38 12.93 -8.70
C GLY A 97 10.31 11.84 -8.82
N SER A 98 9.06 12.15 -8.47
CA SER A 98 7.88 11.28 -8.69
C SER A 98 6.92 11.94 -9.67
N ASP A 99 7.01 11.57 -10.95
CA ASP A 99 6.12 12.10 -12.00
C ASP A 99 4.63 12.00 -11.59
N ARG A 100 4.26 10.88 -10.95
CA ARG A 100 2.89 10.59 -10.49
C ARG A 100 2.41 11.55 -9.40
N LEU A 101 3.18 11.70 -8.33
CA LEU A 101 2.82 12.60 -7.23
C LEU A 101 2.96 14.08 -7.64
N GLU A 102 3.91 14.40 -8.52
CA GLU A 102 4.03 15.73 -9.12
C GLU A 102 2.81 16.06 -9.98
N ASN A 103 2.31 15.13 -10.80
CA ASN A 103 1.07 15.31 -11.57
C ASN A 103 -0.13 15.55 -10.67
N ILE A 104 -0.30 14.76 -9.60
CA ILE A 104 -1.37 14.98 -8.60
C ILE A 104 -1.23 16.38 -7.99
N THR A 105 -0.03 16.76 -7.57
CA THR A 105 0.25 18.07 -6.99
C THR A 105 -0.15 19.22 -7.93
N HIS A 106 0.07 19.04 -9.24
CA HIS A 106 -0.33 19.99 -10.29
C HIS A 106 -1.80 19.85 -10.74
N GLY A 107 -2.57 18.96 -10.12
CA GLY A 107 -4.02 18.87 -10.26
C GLY A 107 -4.54 17.81 -11.22
N VAL A 108 -3.72 16.83 -11.62
CA VAL A 108 -4.24 15.58 -12.18
C VAL A 108 -4.99 14.84 -11.07
N ALA A 109 -6.12 14.22 -11.41
CA ALA A 109 -6.94 13.50 -10.43
C ALA A 109 -6.22 12.25 -9.92
N PHE A 110 -6.48 11.89 -8.67
CA PHE A 110 -5.97 10.66 -8.07
C PHE A 110 -6.36 9.44 -8.90
N GLU A 111 -7.62 9.38 -9.31
CA GLU A 111 -8.18 8.26 -10.07
C GLU A 111 -7.55 8.10 -11.44
N ASP A 112 -7.03 9.18 -12.03
CA ASP A 112 -6.34 9.13 -13.32
C ASP A 112 -4.90 8.60 -13.16
N GLU A 113 -4.18 9.03 -12.11
CA GLU A 113 -2.80 8.58 -11.84
C GLU A 113 -2.75 7.17 -11.23
N TYR A 114 -3.81 6.73 -10.55
CA TYR A 114 -3.96 5.40 -9.91
C TYR A 114 -4.99 4.51 -10.62
N GLU A 115 -5.31 4.78 -11.89
CA GLU A 115 -6.28 3.99 -12.67
C GLU A 115 -5.92 2.49 -12.72
N ALA A 116 -4.63 2.16 -12.81
CA ALA A 116 -4.18 0.77 -12.94
C ALA A 116 -4.44 -0.05 -11.68
N GLU A 117 -4.16 0.53 -10.51
CA GLU A 117 -4.37 -0.06 -9.19
C GLU A 117 -5.85 -0.11 -8.85
N LEU A 118 -6.61 0.95 -9.18
CA LEU A 118 -8.08 0.95 -9.05
C LEU A 118 -8.75 -0.13 -9.89
N ALA A 119 -8.14 -0.52 -11.02
CA ALA A 119 -8.61 -1.58 -11.88
C ALA A 119 -8.08 -2.98 -11.48
N ASP A 120 -7.13 -3.06 -10.56
CA ASP A 120 -6.50 -4.30 -10.10
C ASP A 120 -7.07 -4.73 -8.74
N GLY A 121 -7.93 -5.75 -8.73
CA GLY A 121 -8.52 -6.25 -7.50
C GLY A 121 -7.53 -6.87 -6.50
N ASP A 122 -6.25 -7.07 -6.88
CA ASP A 122 -5.21 -7.54 -5.97
C ASP A 122 -4.40 -6.41 -5.31
N THR A 123 -4.58 -5.16 -5.76
CA THR A 123 -3.83 -3.99 -5.30
C THR A 123 -4.80 -2.94 -4.76
N HIS A 124 -4.46 -2.27 -3.67
CA HIS A 124 -5.30 -1.21 -3.12
C HIS A 124 -4.68 0.15 -3.45
N ALA A 125 -5.36 0.96 -4.23
CA ALA A 125 -4.84 2.21 -4.80
C ALA A 125 -4.45 3.22 -3.72
N VAL A 126 -5.30 3.40 -2.70
CA VAL A 126 -4.98 4.29 -1.57
C VAL A 126 -3.76 3.83 -0.79
N SER A 127 -3.58 2.51 -0.56
CA SER A 127 -2.39 2.03 0.15
C SER A 127 -1.12 2.24 -0.67
N GLU A 128 -1.18 2.01 -1.98
CA GLU A 128 -0.04 2.29 -2.89
C GLU A 128 0.28 3.79 -2.91
N PHE A 129 -0.73 4.66 -2.89
CA PHE A 129 -0.51 6.10 -2.83
C PHE A 129 0.18 6.54 -1.54
N LEU A 130 -0.27 6.03 -0.40
CA LEU A 130 0.38 6.32 0.89
C LEU A 130 1.81 5.77 0.93
N ALA A 131 2.06 4.60 0.33
CA ALA A 131 3.41 4.05 0.19
C ALA A 131 4.30 4.92 -0.72
N ASP A 132 3.81 5.33 -1.89
CA ASP A 132 4.51 6.25 -2.80
C ASP A 132 4.85 7.58 -2.10
N ALA A 133 3.90 8.12 -1.32
CA ALA A 133 4.12 9.34 -0.53
C ALA A 133 5.14 9.13 0.60
N GLY A 134 5.10 7.99 1.29
CA GLY A 134 6.05 7.63 2.33
C GLY A 134 7.48 7.48 1.79
N ASP A 135 7.64 6.77 0.66
CA ASP A 135 8.93 6.63 -0.01
C ASP A 135 9.54 8.00 -0.37
N ARG A 136 8.71 8.96 -0.81
CA ARG A 136 9.18 10.33 -1.11
C ARG A 136 9.43 11.18 0.11
N TYR A 137 8.62 11.04 1.15
CA TYR A 137 8.90 11.68 2.42
C TYR A 137 10.26 11.22 2.96
N ASP A 138 10.53 9.92 2.98
CA ASP A 138 11.79 9.35 3.44
C ASP A 138 12.99 9.72 2.56
N GLU A 139 12.81 9.80 1.24
CA GLU A 139 13.88 10.14 0.30
C GLU A 139 14.21 11.64 0.33
N ASN A 140 13.20 12.51 0.35
CA ASN A 140 13.36 13.94 0.11
C ASN A 140 13.38 14.78 1.39
N SER A 141 12.75 14.35 2.48
CA SER A 141 12.67 15.15 3.71
C SER A 141 14.06 15.40 4.31
N GLY A 142 14.34 16.67 4.64
CA GLY A 142 15.63 17.13 5.14
C GLY A 142 16.77 17.10 4.12
N THR A 143 16.49 16.82 2.85
CA THR A 143 17.48 16.84 1.77
C THR A 143 17.43 18.11 0.93
N GLU A 144 18.54 18.45 0.28
CA GLU A 144 18.61 19.60 -0.62
C GLU A 144 18.02 19.25 -1.99
N LEU A 145 16.87 19.86 -2.31
CA LEU A 145 16.17 19.74 -3.58
C LEU A 145 16.53 20.92 -4.49
N THR A 146 16.55 20.65 -5.80
CA THR A 146 16.74 21.72 -6.81
C THR A 146 15.44 22.46 -7.02
N ALA A 147 15.46 23.77 -6.87
CA ALA A 147 14.30 24.62 -7.09
C ALA A 147 13.97 24.76 -8.58
N THR A 148 12.68 24.66 -8.92
CA THR A 148 12.14 24.89 -10.27
C THR A 148 11.64 26.32 -10.48
N GLY A 149 11.58 27.11 -9.40
CA GLY A 149 11.13 28.52 -9.41
C GLY A 149 9.63 28.71 -9.15
N GLU A 150 8.87 27.62 -9.01
CA GLU A 150 7.47 27.62 -8.61
C GLU A 150 7.26 26.55 -7.54
N LEU A 151 6.65 26.93 -6.42
CA LEU A 151 6.27 26.01 -5.35
C LEU A 151 4.79 25.75 -5.50
N VAL A 152 4.42 24.50 -5.74
CA VAL A 152 3.03 24.07 -5.83
C VAL A 152 2.73 23.18 -4.64
N THR A 153 1.74 23.56 -3.86
CA THR A 153 1.24 22.77 -2.72
C THR A 153 -0.17 22.31 -3.02
N ARG A 154 -0.45 21.03 -2.75
CA ARG A 154 -1.80 20.47 -2.84
C ARG A 154 -2.09 19.61 -1.63
N GLN A 155 -3.22 19.85 -0.98
CA GLN A 155 -3.79 18.89 -0.05
C GLN A 155 -4.73 18.00 -0.84
N ILE A 156 -4.48 16.69 -0.79
CA ILE A 156 -5.33 15.66 -1.35
C ILE A 156 -6.06 14.95 -0.20
N SER A 157 -7.33 14.61 -0.44
CA SER A 157 -8.16 13.83 0.47
C SER A 157 -8.55 12.54 -0.25
N VAL A 158 -8.22 11.39 0.34
CA VAL A 158 -8.52 10.07 -0.23
C VAL A 158 -9.37 9.25 0.73
N GLU A 159 -10.43 8.65 0.19
CA GLU A 159 -11.32 7.75 0.91
C GLU A 159 -10.71 6.33 0.91
N PRO A 160 -10.38 5.72 2.07
CA PRO A 160 -9.83 4.37 2.11
C PRO A 160 -10.78 3.32 1.54
N ASP A 161 -12.08 3.54 1.63
CA ASP A 161 -13.10 2.64 1.07
C ASP A 161 -13.46 2.97 -0.40
N SER A 162 -12.73 3.89 -1.06
CA SER A 162 -12.97 4.23 -2.48
C SER A 162 -12.68 3.07 -3.42
N ASP A 163 -11.78 2.17 -3.02
CA ASP A 163 -11.48 0.92 -3.69
C ASP A 163 -11.44 -0.24 -2.69
N SER A 164 -11.56 -1.48 -3.21
CA SER A 164 -11.61 -2.67 -2.37
C SER A 164 -10.86 -3.80 -3.04
N LEU A 165 -10.08 -4.54 -2.24
CA LEU A 165 -9.45 -5.76 -2.70
C LEU A 165 -10.50 -6.83 -3.01
N ASP A 166 -10.37 -7.48 -4.17
CA ASP A 166 -11.17 -8.65 -4.52
C ASP A 166 -11.00 -9.73 -3.44
N PRO A 167 -12.06 -10.46 -3.06
CA PRO A 167 -11.92 -11.54 -2.10
C PRO A 167 -11.03 -12.65 -2.67
N LEU A 168 -10.27 -13.32 -1.80
CA LEU A 168 -9.60 -14.56 -2.18
C LEU A 168 -10.67 -15.63 -2.39
N VAL A 169 -10.61 -16.33 -3.52
CA VAL A 169 -11.56 -17.38 -3.86
C VAL A 169 -10.90 -18.73 -3.64
N GLU A 170 -11.56 -19.57 -2.86
CA GLU A 170 -11.21 -20.98 -2.72
C GLU A 170 -12.25 -21.83 -3.44
N THR A 171 -11.81 -22.84 -4.17
CA THR A 171 -12.67 -23.77 -4.90
C THR A 171 -12.33 -25.19 -4.51
N VAL A 172 -13.35 -25.97 -4.19
CA VAL A 172 -13.23 -27.42 -3.97
C VAL A 172 -14.12 -28.17 -4.93
N GLU A 173 -13.53 -29.07 -5.70
CA GLU A 173 -14.24 -30.00 -6.57
C GLU A 173 -14.30 -31.38 -5.92
N PHE A 174 -15.51 -31.91 -5.76
CA PHE A 174 -15.74 -33.27 -5.29
C PHE A 174 -15.92 -34.23 -6.44
N GLU A 175 -15.27 -35.38 -6.32
CA GLU A 175 -15.43 -36.53 -7.20
C GLU A 175 -15.64 -37.80 -6.36
N THR A 176 -16.42 -38.74 -6.89
CA THR A 176 -16.66 -40.04 -6.25
C THR A 176 -15.98 -41.15 -7.04
N THR A 177 -15.30 -42.06 -6.34
CA THR A 177 -14.80 -43.31 -6.91
C THR A 177 -15.67 -44.47 -6.43
N THR A 178 -16.15 -45.29 -7.36
CA THR A 178 -16.97 -46.46 -7.02
C THR A 178 -16.11 -47.65 -6.56
N SER A 179 -16.61 -48.46 -5.64
CA SER A 179 -16.04 -49.76 -5.29
C SER A 179 -17.08 -50.89 -5.38
N GLU A 180 -16.60 -52.14 -5.48
CA GLU A 180 -17.45 -53.33 -5.49
C GLU A 180 -17.38 -54.06 -4.14
N PHE A 181 -18.54 -54.39 -3.58
CA PHE A 181 -18.66 -55.14 -2.33
C PHE A 181 -19.42 -56.45 -2.54
N GLY A 182 -18.89 -57.54 -1.99
CA GLY A 182 -19.48 -58.88 -2.12
C GLY A 182 -20.44 -59.22 -0.98
N ILE A 183 -21.71 -59.49 -1.29
CA ILE A 183 -22.73 -59.94 -0.33
C ILE A 183 -23.37 -61.23 -0.83
N GLY A 184 -23.25 -62.32 -0.05
CA GLY A 184 -23.99 -63.56 -0.32
C GLY A 184 -23.72 -64.19 -1.69
N GLY A 185 -22.57 -63.90 -2.32
CA GLY A 185 -22.20 -64.39 -3.65
C GLY A 185 -22.61 -63.49 -4.82
N ALA A 186 -23.20 -62.33 -4.56
CA ALA A 186 -23.41 -61.25 -5.53
C ALA A 186 -22.44 -60.09 -5.26
N SER A 187 -22.06 -59.32 -6.29
CA SER A 187 -21.36 -58.03 -6.12
C SER A 187 -22.36 -56.89 -6.21
N VAL A 188 -22.16 -55.87 -5.38
CA VAL A 188 -22.92 -54.62 -5.40
C VAL A 188 -21.93 -53.47 -5.50
N THR A 189 -22.23 -52.48 -6.34
CA THR A 189 -21.43 -51.27 -6.50
C THR A 189 -21.92 -50.18 -5.55
N GLY A 190 -21.00 -49.48 -4.91
CA GLY A 190 -21.28 -48.30 -4.10
C GLY A 190 -20.16 -47.27 -4.23
N ILE A 191 -20.26 -46.18 -3.49
CA ILE A 191 -19.24 -45.13 -3.42
C ILE A 191 -18.17 -45.57 -2.41
N GLY A 192 -16.93 -45.73 -2.88
CA GLY A 192 -15.81 -46.17 -2.06
C GLY A 192 -15.04 -45.02 -1.44
N THR A 193 -14.72 -44.01 -2.24
CA THR A 193 -13.94 -42.83 -1.84
C THR A 193 -14.59 -41.56 -2.36
N VAL A 194 -14.61 -40.52 -1.54
CA VAL A 194 -14.89 -39.14 -1.96
C VAL A 194 -13.56 -38.38 -1.97
N THR A 195 -13.21 -37.82 -3.11
CA THR A 195 -12.01 -36.98 -3.29
C THR A 195 -12.44 -35.54 -3.42
N ALA A 196 -11.83 -34.65 -2.63
CA ALA A 196 -11.97 -33.21 -2.71
C ALA A 196 -10.67 -32.61 -3.25
N SER A 197 -10.72 -32.04 -4.45
CA SER A 197 -9.62 -31.30 -5.09
C SER A 197 -9.74 -29.82 -4.78
N TYR A 198 -8.77 -29.27 -4.06
CA TYR A 198 -8.72 -27.87 -3.62
C TYR A 198 -7.84 -27.01 -4.53
N ASP A 199 -8.32 -25.82 -4.86
CA ASP A 199 -7.57 -24.71 -5.46
C ASP A 199 -7.94 -23.41 -4.73
N GLY A 200 -6.97 -22.75 -4.09
CA GLY A 200 -7.24 -21.57 -3.26
C GLY A 200 -6.00 -20.97 -2.60
N VAL A 201 -6.13 -20.68 -1.31
CA VAL A 201 -5.11 -20.05 -0.46
C VAL A 201 -4.18 -21.11 0.13
N ALA A 202 -2.88 -20.82 0.18
CA ALA A 202 -1.91 -21.74 0.74
C ALA A 202 -1.96 -21.74 2.28
N GLY A 203 -1.79 -22.91 2.88
CA GLY A 203 -1.74 -23.09 4.33
C GLY A 203 -3.10 -23.31 5.00
N ASN A 204 -4.17 -23.51 4.22
CA ASN A 204 -5.50 -23.75 4.78
C ASN A 204 -5.67 -25.20 5.24
N GLU A 205 -6.34 -25.38 6.38
CA GLU A 205 -6.84 -26.67 6.84
C GLU A 205 -8.26 -26.87 6.29
N LEU A 206 -8.50 -28.04 5.70
CA LEU A 206 -9.83 -28.43 5.23
C LEU A 206 -10.28 -29.65 6.02
N GLU A 207 -11.55 -29.66 6.39
CA GLU A 207 -12.18 -30.83 7.00
C GLU A 207 -13.34 -31.30 6.11
N LEU A 208 -13.30 -32.56 5.70
CA LEU A 208 -14.33 -33.20 4.89
C LEU A 208 -15.00 -34.29 5.71
N HIS A 209 -16.32 -34.17 5.85
CA HIS A 209 -17.21 -35.19 6.40
C HIS A 209 -18.07 -35.77 5.30
N VAL A 210 -18.26 -37.09 5.34
CA VAL A 210 -19.13 -37.81 4.43
C VAL A 210 -20.17 -38.58 5.24
N ASP A 211 -21.44 -38.23 5.04
CA ASP A 211 -22.60 -38.86 5.65
C ASP A 211 -23.43 -39.62 4.61
N GLY A 212 -24.25 -40.56 5.06
CA GLY A 212 -25.12 -41.34 4.19
C GLY A 212 -25.48 -42.70 4.76
N GLU A 213 -25.72 -43.69 3.90
CA GLU A 213 -25.99 -45.08 4.30
C GLU A 213 -24.99 -46.03 3.62
N TYR A 214 -24.61 -47.13 4.28
CA TYR A 214 -23.81 -48.18 3.63
C TYR A 214 -24.69 -49.03 2.71
N VAL A 215 -24.11 -49.51 1.60
CA VAL A 215 -24.78 -50.45 0.70
C VAL A 215 -25.19 -51.73 1.43
N GLY A 216 -26.49 -52.00 1.58
CA GLY A 216 -27.09 -53.29 1.88
C GLY A 216 -28.36 -53.21 2.76
N PRO A 217 -28.81 -54.32 3.36
CA PRO A 217 -30.19 -54.46 3.84
C PRO A 217 -30.49 -53.76 5.17
N ASP A 218 -29.46 -53.41 5.95
CA ASP A 218 -29.60 -52.95 7.33
C ASP A 218 -29.74 -51.42 7.47
N GLY A 219 -29.51 -50.66 6.38
CA GLY A 219 -29.61 -49.19 6.38
C GLY A 219 -28.70 -48.52 7.40
N GLU A 220 -27.51 -49.10 7.63
CA GLU A 220 -26.57 -48.58 8.62
C GLU A 220 -25.99 -47.26 8.12
N SER A 221 -26.02 -46.23 8.96
CA SER A 221 -25.57 -44.88 8.57
C SER A 221 -24.05 -44.77 8.56
N ILE A 222 -23.54 -43.97 7.62
CA ILE A 222 -22.17 -43.46 7.59
C ILE A 222 -22.19 -42.18 8.43
N SER A 223 -21.40 -42.12 9.50
CA SER A 223 -21.28 -40.92 10.35
C SER A 223 -19.87 -40.69 10.90
N ASP A 224 -18.93 -41.58 10.59
CA ASP A 224 -17.55 -41.54 11.09
C ASP A 224 -16.53 -41.38 9.94
N ALA A 225 -17.01 -41.17 8.71
CA ALA A 225 -16.16 -41.04 7.53
C ALA A 225 -15.76 -39.57 7.37
N SER A 226 -14.59 -39.22 7.89
CA SER A 226 -14.05 -37.87 7.75
C SER A 226 -12.54 -37.89 7.56
N ALA A 227 -12.04 -36.80 6.98
CA ALA A 227 -10.62 -36.53 6.87
C ALA A 227 -10.38 -35.03 7.08
N SER A 228 -9.24 -34.70 7.67
CA SER A 228 -8.78 -33.34 7.85
C SER A 228 -7.35 -33.24 7.35
N GLN A 229 -7.03 -32.19 6.60
CA GLN A 229 -5.72 -32.01 6.01
C GLN A 229 -5.34 -30.54 5.84
N LEU A 230 -4.13 -30.21 6.28
CA LEU A 230 -3.44 -28.97 5.95
C LEU A 230 -2.93 -29.01 4.50
N ILE A 231 -3.34 -28.06 3.69
CA ILE A 231 -2.89 -27.89 2.31
C ILE A 231 -1.77 -26.84 2.27
N PRO A 232 -0.47 -27.23 2.19
CA PRO A 232 0.63 -26.30 2.32
C PRO A 232 0.82 -25.37 1.10
N GLY A 233 0.26 -25.75 -0.06
CA GLY A 233 0.31 -24.97 -1.30
C GLY A 233 -1.08 -24.46 -1.69
N ARG A 234 -1.16 -23.80 -2.84
CA ARG A 234 -2.46 -23.32 -3.37
C ARG A 234 -3.37 -24.41 -3.90
N THR A 235 -2.83 -25.61 -4.11
CA THR A 235 -3.59 -26.77 -4.60
C THR A 235 -3.32 -27.98 -3.71
N GLY A 236 -4.32 -28.84 -3.58
CA GLY A 236 -4.23 -30.07 -2.79
C GLY A 236 -5.41 -30.99 -3.02
N THR A 237 -5.34 -32.17 -2.41
CA THR A 237 -6.40 -33.18 -2.49
C THR A 237 -6.62 -33.79 -1.12
N LEU A 238 -7.87 -33.98 -0.73
CA LEU A 238 -8.30 -34.64 0.48
C LEU A 238 -9.20 -35.82 0.11
N ASP A 239 -8.85 -37.01 0.56
CA ASP A 239 -9.60 -38.24 0.28
C ASP A 239 -10.26 -38.76 1.55
N VAL A 240 -11.55 -39.08 1.47
CA VAL A 240 -12.30 -39.80 2.51
C VAL A 240 -12.68 -41.17 1.99
N ASP A 241 -12.01 -42.19 2.51
CA ASP A 241 -12.32 -43.60 2.23
C ASP A 241 -13.48 -44.08 3.11
N ILE A 242 -14.67 -44.21 2.53
CA ILE A 242 -15.88 -44.71 3.21
C ILE A 242 -15.68 -46.17 3.65
N GLU A 243 -14.91 -46.94 2.89
CA GLU A 243 -14.62 -48.35 3.16
C GLU A 243 -13.64 -48.57 4.32
N SER A 244 -12.95 -47.53 4.80
CA SER A 244 -12.00 -47.65 5.93
C SER A 244 -12.69 -47.67 7.31
N SER A 245 -14.00 -47.44 7.32
CA SER A 245 -14.88 -47.41 8.49
C SER A 245 -15.19 -48.80 9.08
N ASN A 246 -15.86 -48.83 10.25
CA ASN A 246 -16.12 -50.02 11.08
C ASN A 246 -16.71 -51.25 10.37
N ILE A 247 -17.30 -51.10 9.18
CA ILE A 247 -18.07 -52.14 8.47
C ILE A 247 -17.43 -52.54 7.13
N ASN A 248 -16.38 -51.84 6.66
CA ASN A 248 -15.67 -52.11 5.40
C ASN A 248 -16.63 -52.30 4.20
N ARG A 249 -17.54 -51.35 4.02
CA ARG A 249 -18.57 -51.32 2.96
C ARG A 249 -18.55 -49.96 2.26
N PRO A 250 -18.87 -49.90 0.96
CA PRO A 250 -19.10 -48.63 0.29
C PRO A 250 -20.44 -48.00 0.69
N GLY A 251 -20.55 -46.70 0.48
CA GLY A 251 -21.79 -45.94 0.63
C GLY A 251 -22.77 -46.20 -0.50
N SER A 252 -24.06 -46.21 -0.18
CA SER A 252 -25.13 -46.17 -1.18
C SER A 252 -25.27 -44.76 -1.72
N GLU A 253 -25.53 -44.63 -3.01
CA GLU A 253 -25.86 -43.34 -3.62
C GLU A 253 -27.26 -42.86 -3.16
N PRO A 254 -27.42 -41.57 -2.81
CA PRO A 254 -26.37 -40.55 -2.68
C PRO A 254 -25.67 -40.57 -1.31
N VAL A 255 -24.47 -39.96 -1.25
CA VAL A 255 -23.80 -39.58 0.00
C VAL A 255 -23.72 -38.05 0.09
N ASP A 256 -23.81 -37.52 1.30
CA ASP A 256 -23.71 -36.09 1.57
C ASP A 256 -22.27 -35.76 1.99
N ALA A 257 -21.59 -34.91 1.22
CA ALA A 257 -20.26 -34.43 1.51
C ALA A 257 -20.34 -33.01 2.09
N THR A 258 -19.93 -32.84 3.35
CA THR A 258 -19.84 -31.55 4.03
C THR A 258 -18.37 -31.17 4.18
N LEU A 259 -17.99 -30.06 3.57
CA LEU A 259 -16.65 -29.48 3.68
C LEU A 259 -16.70 -28.25 4.59
N GLU A 260 -15.75 -28.15 5.51
CA GLU A 260 -15.47 -26.98 6.32
C GLU A 260 -14.13 -26.37 5.88
N PHE A 261 -14.13 -25.06 5.63
CA PHE A 261 -12.95 -24.25 5.35
C PHE A 261 -12.33 -23.74 6.67
N ASP A 262 -11.08 -23.28 6.64
CA ASP A 262 -10.34 -22.81 7.83
C ASP A 262 -11.00 -21.61 8.53
N ASP A 263 -11.75 -20.80 7.79
CA ASP A 263 -12.53 -19.67 8.32
C ASP A 263 -13.87 -20.10 8.98
N GLY A 264 -14.20 -21.39 8.95
CA GLY A 264 -15.43 -21.98 9.47
C GLY A 264 -16.62 -21.92 8.52
N GLU A 265 -16.47 -21.41 7.29
CA GLU A 265 -17.51 -21.52 6.28
C GLU A 265 -17.68 -23.00 5.89
N THR A 266 -18.93 -23.40 5.64
CA THR A 266 -19.26 -24.79 5.33
C THR A 266 -20.02 -24.92 4.03
N CYS A 267 -19.78 -26.01 3.32
CA CYS A 267 -20.41 -26.30 2.05
C CYS A 267 -20.80 -27.77 1.94
N GLU A 268 -22.09 -28.04 1.76
CA GLU A 268 -22.65 -29.38 1.65
C GLU A 268 -23.05 -29.70 0.20
N ARG A 269 -22.74 -30.91 -0.26
CA ARG A 269 -23.07 -31.41 -1.60
C ARG A 269 -23.53 -32.87 -1.55
N GLU A 270 -24.68 -33.14 -2.16
CA GLU A 270 -25.14 -34.50 -2.44
C GLU A 270 -24.38 -35.06 -3.66
N LEU A 271 -23.68 -36.17 -3.45
CA LEU A 271 -22.82 -36.84 -4.43
C LEU A 271 -23.39 -38.21 -4.82
N GLY A 272 -23.39 -38.48 -6.11
CA GLY A 272 -23.81 -39.75 -6.68
C GLY A 272 -22.69 -40.46 -7.43
N PHE A 273 -23.03 -41.44 -8.26
CA PHE A 273 -22.05 -42.09 -9.12
C PHE A 273 -21.62 -41.17 -10.26
N ASP A 274 -20.31 -41.11 -10.51
CA ASP A 274 -19.73 -40.33 -11.60
C ASP A 274 -20.17 -38.85 -11.58
N THR A 275 -20.46 -38.31 -10.40
CA THR A 275 -20.86 -36.90 -10.24
C THR A 275 -19.68 -36.04 -9.82
N THR A 276 -19.52 -34.91 -10.50
CA THR A 276 -18.63 -33.82 -10.07
C THR A 276 -19.48 -32.68 -9.51
N LYS A 277 -19.12 -32.19 -8.32
CA LYS A 277 -19.76 -31.03 -7.68
C LYS A 277 -18.71 -30.05 -7.19
N THR A 278 -19.05 -28.78 -7.12
CA THR A 278 -18.11 -27.73 -6.70
C THR A 278 -18.66 -26.93 -5.53
N CYS A 279 -17.76 -26.60 -4.60
CA CYS A 279 -17.94 -25.63 -3.54
C CYS A 279 -16.97 -24.47 -3.74
N THR A 280 -17.39 -23.29 -3.30
CA THR A 280 -16.59 -22.07 -3.42
C THR A 280 -16.72 -21.29 -2.13
N ASN A 281 -15.61 -20.79 -1.61
CA ASN A 281 -15.54 -19.87 -0.49
C ASN A 281 -14.91 -18.55 -0.93
N SER A 282 -15.37 -17.43 -0.37
CA SER A 282 -14.89 -16.09 -0.66
C SER A 282 -14.40 -15.45 0.63
N ILE A 283 -13.08 -15.35 0.78
CA ILE A 283 -12.43 -14.74 1.94
C ILE A 283 -12.26 -13.25 1.67
N PRO A 284 -12.94 -12.35 2.40
CA PRO A 284 -12.79 -10.91 2.22
C PRO A 284 -11.35 -10.48 2.57
N ARG A 285 -10.84 -9.50 1.83
CA ARG A 285 -9.55 -8.84 2.08
C ARG A 285 -9.77 -7.39 2.48
N THR A 286 -8.86 -6.87 3.29
CA THR A 286 -8.80 -5.46 3.69
C THR A 286 -7.37 -4.98 3.53
N ALA A 287 -7.16 -3.76 3.06
CA ALA A 287 -5.86 -3.12 3.19
C ALA A 287 -5.60 -2.71 4.64
N ALA A 288 -4.35 -2.79 5.05
CA ALA A 288 -3.88 -2.12 6.25
C ALA A 288 -3.27 -0.79 5.81
N PHE A 289 -3.72 0.29 6.41
CA PHE A 289 -3.15 1.61 6.22
C PHE A 289 -2.29 1.94 7.44
N ASP A 290 -1.11 2.48 7.20
CA ASP A 290 -0.25 2.99 8.27
C ASP A 290 -0.63 4.47 8.51
N ASP A 291 -1.54 4.69 9.45
CA ASP A 291 -1.96 6.03 9.88
C ASP A 291 -1.01 6.62 10.94
N ASP A 292 0.06 5.91 11.32
CA ASP A 292 1.11 6.43 12.20
C ASP A 292 2.16 7.27 11.43
N GLU A 293 2.11 7.29 10.10
CA GLU A 293 2.99 8.09 9.27
C GLU A 293 2.81 9.60 9.56
N PRO A 294 3.89 10.35 9.77
CA PRO A 294 3.81 11.72 10.29
C PRO A 294 3.16 12.70 9.31
N PHE A 295 3.13 12.39 8.01
CA PHE A 295 2.56 13.23 6.96
C PHE A 295 1.11 12.90 6.61
N VAL A 296 0.51 11.90 7.29
CA VAL A 296 -0.86 11.45 7.08
C VAL A 296 -1.73 11.99 8.21
N ASP A 297 -2.79 12.72 7.86
CA ASP A 297 -3.82 13.13 8.81
C ASP A 297 -5.12 12.36 8.54
N TYR A 298 -5.58 11.56 9.49
CA TYR A 298 -6.84 10.82 9.37
C TYR A 298 -8.00 11.60 9.99
N ASN A 299 -8.90 12.09 9.13
CA ASN A 299 -10.09 12.80 9.58
C ASN A 299 -11.19 11.81 9.97
N THR A 300 -11.29 11.52 11.28
CA THR A 300 -12.30 10.60 11.85
C THR A 300 -13.77 11.02 11.67
N GLU A 301 -14.06 12.27 11.26
CA GLU A 301 -15.44 12.71 11.02
C GLU A 301 -15.90 12.39 9.59
N THR A 302 -14.97 12.37 8.65
CA THR A 302 -15.22 12.06 7.24
C THR A 302 -14.77 10.65 6.85
N ASP A 303 -13.89 10.03 7.64
CA ASP A 303 -13.18 8.78 7.34
C ASP A 303 -12.25 8.92 6.11
N HIS A 304 -11.56 10.05 5.97
CA HIS A 304 -10.62 10.32 4.88
C HIS A 304 -9.18 10.48 5.39
N TYR A 305 -8.22 10.07 4.56
CA TYR A 305 -6.81 10.43 4.73
C TYR A 305 -6.53 11.74 4.00
N HIS A 306 -5.85 12.67 4.68
CA HIS A 306 -5.36 13.91 4.11
C HIS A 306 -3.83 13.86 4.03
N VAL A 307 -3.30 14.17 2.86
CA VAL A 307 -1.85 14.27 2.61
C VAL A 307 -1.57 15.60 1.94
N THR A 308 -0.57 16.33 2.43
CA THR A 308 -0.13 17.59 1.82
C THR A 308 1.12 17.37 0.99
N LEU A 309 0.99 17.47 -0.32
CA LEU A 309 2.07 17.30 -1.29
C LEU A 309 2.67 18.65 -1.67
N VAL A 310 3.99 18.72 -1.80
CA VAL A 310 4.72 19.92 -2.22
C VAL A 310 5.68 19.57 -3.35
N SER A 311 5.47 20.19 -4.51
CA SER A 311 6.40 20.19 -5.64
C SER A 311 7.17 21.51 -5.66
N VAL A 312 8.46 21.43 -5.93
CA VAL A 312 9.42 22.54 -5.81
C VAL A 312 10.29 22.68 -7.02
#